data_AF-A0A2G3DS37-F1
#
_entry.id   AF-A0A2G3DS37-F1
#
_cell.length_a   1.000
_cell.length_b   1.000
_cell.length_c   1.000
_cell.angle_alpha   90.00
_cell.angle_beta   90.00
_cell.angle_gamma   90.00
#
_symmetry.space_group_name_H-M   'P 1'
#
loop_
_entity.id
_entity.type
_entity.pdbx_description
1 polymer ?
#
loop_
_entity_poly.entity_id
_entity_poly.type
_entity_poly.pdbx_seq_one_letter_code
_entity_poly.pdbx_strand_id
1 'polypeptide(L)'
;MTDEKLALLEQITYIDENVLKAAGINKELLEITEGSSVVNILELFDDKALNNLRNYRKKTLFNIGNKEKQNIVDGALISGKDWANIIETIRSDEELKNLVVKDSEQITTKKGKKYNLQICYQDPISKQGIITYKGTTGYEEWDDNVKAIYQKDTPCQDDALKFFQRNEKSFDDIVLVGHSKGANKAMYTTIVSDSDKISKCIGMDGQGFSNEFFEGYVAQIEKHGSKITNYSVDRDFVHVLMKQIPNSEQKYCEAYGVQKWAQFHSPFTMFKSNDGKMELNGSDKSPVFVDTNENRNTALLRKFTTYLMDKGEPEDVQKIANYIGPLVGDLLGNGSLLKALYQAIVGNL
;
A
#
# COMPACT_ATOMS: atom_id res chain seq x y z
N MET A 1 17.76 -8.43 -4.92
CA MET A 1 16.96 -7.57 -4.04
C MET A 1 16.17 -8.39 -3.04
N THR A 2 16.14 -7.99 -1.76
CA THR A 2 15.36 -8.64 -0.69
C THR A 2 13.92 -8.14 -0.66
N ASP A 3 13.06 -8.81 0.10
CA ASP A 3 11.64 -8.44 0.24
C ASP A 3 11.47 -7.10 0.97
N GLU A 4 12.35 -6.82 1.92
CA GLU A 4 12.36 -5.55 2.66
C GLU A 4 12.80 -4.38 1.78
N LYS A 5 13.74 -4.60 0.84
CA LYS A 5 14.12 -3.57 -0.15
C LYS A 5 12.98 -3.30 -1.13
N LEU A 6 12.29 -4.34 -1.58
CA LEU A 6 11.10 -4.21 -2.43
C LEU A 6 9.98 -3.44 -1.71
N ALA A 7 9.71 -3.77 -0.45
CA ALA A 7 8.78 -3.04 0.41
C ALA A 7 9.17 -1.57 0.59
N LEU A 8 10.47 -1.28 0.72
CA LEU A 8 10.98 0.07 0.83
C LEU A 8 10.82 0.87 -0.48
N LEU A 9 11.06 0.23 -1.63
CA LEU A 9 10.86 0.84 -2.95
C LEU A 9 9.41 1.31 -3.15
N GLU A 10 8.45 0.51 -2.69
CA GLU A 10 7.01 0.80 -2.80
C GLU A 10 6.61 2.13 -2.16
N GLN A 11 7.35 2.59 -1.13
CA GLN A 11 7.12 3.88 -0.47
C GLN A 11 7.18 5.07 -1.42
N ILE A 12 7.85 4.95 -2.58
CA ILE A 12 7.90 6.02 -3.60
C ILE A 12 6.48 6.36 -4.10
N THR A 13 5.58 5.37 -4.19
CA THR A 13 4.17 5.58 -4.56
C THR A 13 3.39 6.40 -3.52
N TYR A 14 3.92 6.52 -2.30
CA TYR A 14 3.35 7.29 -1.20
C TYR A 14 3.90 8.71 -1.06
N ILE A 15 4.86 9.12 -1.90
CA ILE A 15 5.35 10.51 -1.95
C ILE A 15 4.32 11.38 -2.69
N ASP A 16 3.33 11.86 -1.94
CA ASP A 16 2.28 12.75 -2.42
C ASP A 16 2.56 14.24 -2.09
N GLU A 17 1.62 15.11 -2.43
CA GLU A 17 1.69 16.54 -2.13
C GLU A 17 1.98 16.85 -0.66
N ASN A 18 1.50 16.05 0.29
CA ASN A 18 1.71 16.29 1.72
C ASN A 18 3.18 16.08 2.09
N VAL A 19 3.81 15.04 1.55
CA VAL A 19 5.24 14.76 1.76
C VAL A 19 6.09 15.87 1.15
N LEU A 20 5.77 16.29 -0.07
CA LEU A 20 6.46 17.38 -0.77
C LEU A 20 6.35 18.70 0.00
N LYS A 21 5.13 19.07 0.44
CA LYS A 21 4.91 20.26 1.27
C LYS A 21 5.63 20.18 2.62
N ALA A 22 5.62 19.02 3.27
CA ALA A 22 6.36 18.81 4.52
C ALA A 22 7.87 18.99 4.34
N ALA A 23 8.39 18.63 3.17
CA ALA A 23 9.78 18.85 2.77
C ALA A 23 10.07 20.28 2.27
N GLY A 24 9.05 21.15 2.14
CA GLY A 24 9.20 22.50 1.61
C GLY A 24 9.36 22.57 0.09
N ILE A 25 8.92 21.53 -0.63
CA ILE A 25 8.90 21.44 -2.09
C ILE A 25 7.51 21.84 -2.61
N ASN A 26 7.46 22.82 -3.50
CA ASN A 26 6.20 23.31 -4.08
C ASN A 26 5.83 22.55 -5.36
N LYS A 27 5.44 21.27 -5.21
CA LYS A 27 4.91 20.42 -6.29
C LYS A 27 3.66 19.68 -5.79
N GLU A 28 2.73 19.41 -6.71
CA GLU A 28 1.49 18.67 -6.42
C GLU A 28 1.66 17.14 -6.43
N LEU A 29 2.75 16.64 -7.03
CA LEU A 29 3.07 15.22 -7.15
C LEU A 29 4.58 15.03 -7.37
N LEU A 30 5.12 13.89 -6.92
CA LEU A 30 6.47 13.46 -7.28
C LEU A 30 6.49 13.07 -8.77
N GLU A 31 7.37 13.70 -9.52
CA GLU A 31 7.48 13.48 -10.96
C GLU A 31 8.22 12.16 -11.25
N ILE A 32 7.50 11.20 -11.83
CA ILE A 32 8.04 9.90 -12.22
C ILE A 32 8.29 9.94 -13.73
N THR A 33 9.55 10.16 -14.12
CA THR A 33 9.95 10.29 -15.52
C THR A 33 10.52 8.97 -16.04
N GLU A 34 10.00 8.47 -17.16
CA GLU A 34 10.54 7.29 -17.84
C GLU A 34 12.01 7.50 -18.22
N GLY A 35 12.84 6.48 -18.00
CA GLY A 35 14.28 6.52 -18.25
C GLY A 35 15.11 7.11 -17.11
N SER A 36 14.50 7.80 -16.15
CA SER A 36 15.19 8.29 -14.94
C SER A 36 15.47 7.15 -13.97
N SER A 37 16.62 7.23 -13.29
CA SER A 37 16.90 6.36 -12.15
C SER A 37 16.12 6.79 -10.90
N VAL A 38 15.96 5.88 -9.94
CA VAL A 38 15.32 6.17 -8.65
C VAL A 38 16.04 7.30 -7.90
N VAL A 39 17.37 7.36 -7.94
CA VAL A 39 18.10 8.47 -7.30
C VAL A 39 17.79 9.82 -7.94
N ASN A 40 17.60 9.86 -9.26
CA ASN A 40 17.30 11.08 -9.99
C ASN A 40 15.88 11.57 -9.72
N ILE A 41 14.87 10.68 -9.70
CA ILE A 41 13.50 11.09 -9.36
C ILE A 41 13.40 11.60 -7.91
N LEU A 42 14.32 11.19 -7.01
CA LEU A 42 14.38 11.66 -5.61
C LEU A 42 15.33 12.83 -5.39
N GLU A 43 15.93 13.41 -6.45
CA GLU A 43 16.97 14.45 -6.31
C GLU A 43 16.46 15.75 -5.67
N LEU A 44 15.16 16.04 -5.81
CA LEU A 44 14.51 17.21 -5.20
C LEU A 44 14.55 17.20 -3.66
N PHE A 45 14.80 16.03 -3.04
CA PHE A 45 14.99 15.91 -1.60
C PHE A 45 16.45 16.20 -1.23
N ASP A 46 16.88 17.44 -1.46
CA ASP A 46 18.18 17.93 -1.02
C ASP A 46 18.30 17.99 0.52
N ASP A 47 19.47 18.37 1.03
CA ASP A 47 19.72 18.45 2.47
C ASP A 47 18.72 19.36 3.20
N LYS A 48 18.28 20.43 2.54
CA LYS A 48 17.28 21.36 3.10
C LYS A 48 15.92 20.69 3.18
N ALA A 49 15.49 19.99 2.14
CA ALA A 49 14.23 19.26 2.10
C ALA A 49 14.19 18.13 3.14
N LEU A 50 15.27 17.36 3.25
CA LEU A 50 15.42 16.31 4.27
C LEU A 50 15.42 16.90 5.69
N ASN A 51 16.08 18.04 5.90
CA ASN A 51 16.04 18.74 7.18
C ASN A 51 14.65 19.29 7.51
N ASN A 52 13.89 19.76 6.52
CA ASN A 52 12.49 20.18 6.71
C ASN A 52 11.62 19.01 7.17
N LEU A 53 11.75 17.85 6.52
CA LEU A 53 11.06 16.62 6.90
C LEU A 53 11.38 16.20 8.34
N ARG A 54 12.66 16.13 8.72
CA ARG A 54 13.08 15.78 10.09
C ARG A 54 12.51 16.71 11.16
N ASN A 55 12.36 17.99 10.82
CA ASN A 55 11.84 19.01 11.73
C ASN A 55 10.34 19.27 11.55
N TYR A 56 9.65 18.48 10.70
CA TYR A 56 8.24 18.68 10.41
C TYR A 56 7.38 18.60 11.67
N ARG A 57 6.51 19.59 11.82
CA ARG A 57 5.48 19.66 12.87
C ARG A 57 4.19 20.17 12.25
N LYS A 58 3.11 19.39 12.39
CA LYS A 58 1.77 19.80 11.94
C LYS A 58 1.27 20.95 12.81
N LYS A 59 0.88 22.06 12.17
CA LYS A 59 0.23 23.20 12.86
C LYS A 59 -1.28 22.94 12.95
N THR A 60 -1.85 22.92 14.15
CA THR A 60 -3.30 22.78 14.37
C THR A 60 -3.90 24.09 14.88
N LEU A 61 -5.05 24.50 14.32
CA LEU A 61 -5.73 25.78 14.62
C LEU A 61 -6.39 25.84 16.02
N PHE A 62 -6.63 24.70 16.66
CA PHE A 62 -7.20 24.62 18.01
C PHE A 62 -6.32 23.71 18.89
N ASN A 63 -5.50 24.31 19.75
CA ASN A 63 -4.69 23.61 20.74
C ASN A 63 -5.55 23.24 21.97
N ILE A 64 -6.48 22.31 21.81
CA ILE A 64 -7.19 21.70 22.95
C ILE A 64 -6.73 20.24 23.03
N GLY A 65 -5.76 19.97 23.91
CA GLY A 65 -5.19 18.63 24.17
C GLY A 65 -3.76 18.47 23.65
N ASN A 66 -2.81 18.38 24.60
CA ASN A 66 -1.36 18.16 24.48
C ASN A 66 -0.60 18.76 23.27
N LYS A 67 0.22 19.78 23.58
CA LYS A 67 1.18 20.49 22.71
C LYS A 67 2.30 19.62 22.09
N GLU A 68 2.30 18.30 22.29
CA GLU A 68 3.30 17.41 21.71
C GLU A 68 2.92 17.04 20.27
N LYS A 69 3.30 17.95 19.35
CA LYS A 69 4.02 17.62 18.12
C LYS A 69 3.48 16.41 17.33
N GLN A 70 2.35 16.56 16.63
CA GLN A 70 2.06 15.63 15.53
C GLN A 70 3.07 15.88 14.40
N ASN A 71 4.15 15.10 14.37
CA ASN A 71 5.13 15.06 13.27
C ASN A 71 4.70 14.13 12.14
N ILE A 72 3.47 13.66 12.16
CA ILE A 72 2.88 12.76 11.17
C ILE A 72 2.50 13.57 9.93
N VAL A 73 3.01 13.16 8.78
CA VAL A 73 2.59 13.64 7.46
C VAL A 73 1.32 12.87 7.07
N ASP A 74 0.28 13.60 6.65
CA ASP A 74 -0.99 13.01 6.23
C ASP A 74 -0.80 12.14 4.97
N GLY A 75 -1.76 11.26 4.69
CA GLY A 75 -1.68 10.29 3.58
C GLY A 75 -1.22 8.92 4.09
N ALA A 76 0.09 8.67 4.13
CA ALA A 76 0.67 7.39 4.57
C ALA A 76 0.77 7.23 6.10
N LEU A 77 0.47 8.28 6.88
CA LEU A 77 0.59 8.32 8.34
C LEU A 77 2.02 8.05 8.86
N ILE A 78 3.01 8.44 8.05
CA ILE A 78 4.45 8.32 8.34
C ILE A 78 4.94 9.65 8.92
N SER A 79 5.85 9.61 9.91
CA SER A 79 6.41 10.84 10.45
C SER A 79 7.37 11.50 9.46
N GLY A 80 7.54 12.82 9.53
CA GLY A 80 8.51 13.51 8.68
C GLY A 80 9.94 12.99 8.88
N LYS A 81 10.30 12.58 10.10
CA LYS A 81 11.62 11.97 10.37
C LYS A 81 11.79 10.63 9.67
N ASP A 82 10.75 9.80 9.69
CA ASP A 82 10.74 8.51 9.00
C ASP A 82 10.78 8.70 7.48
N TRP A 83 10.06 9.68 6.92
CA TRP A 83 10.15 10.02 5.50
C TRP A 83 11.55 10.41 5.05
N ALA A 84 12.25 11.26 5.83
CA ALA A 84 13.64 11.60 5.52
C ALA A 84 14.52 10.34 5.49
N ASN A 85 14.34 9.47 6.48
CA ASN A 85 15.09 8.22 6.59
C ASN A 85 14.76 7.21 5.47
N ILE A 86 13.49 7.09 5.04
CA ILE A 86 13.08 6.28 3.87
C ILE A 86 13.83 6.76 2.63
N ILE A 87 13.76 8.06 2.34
CA ILE A 87 14.36 8.66 1.15
C ILE A 87 15.88 8.49 1.15
N GLU A 88 16.53 8.72 2.29
CA GLU A 88 17.99 8.51 2.43
C GLU A 88 18.40 7.05 2.29
N THR A 89 17.62 6.12 2.85
CA THR A 89 17.90 4.69 2.73
C THR A 89 17.80 4.25 1.27
N ILE A 90 16.75 4.65 0.55
CA ILE A 90 16.60 4.36 -0.89
C ILE A 90 17.77 4.96 -1.70
N ARG A 91 18.14 6.21 -1.44
CA ARG A 91 19.22 6.90 -2.19
C ARG A 91 20.62 6.37 -1.91
N SER A 92 20.82 5.69 -0.78
CA SER A 92 22.12 5.13 -0.38
C SER A 92 22.26 3.63 -0.70
N ASP A 93 21.17 2.95 -1.05
CA ASP A 93 21.18 1.55 -1.44
C ASP A 93 21.53 1.37 -2.93
N GLU A 94 22.57 0.58 -3.23
CA GLU A 94 23.07 0.39 -4.61
C GLU A 94 22.10 -0.38 -5.52
N GLU A 95 21.23 -1.23 -4.98
CA GLU A 95 20.24 -1.94 -5.80
C GLU A 95 19.05 -1.02 -6.09
N LEU A 96 18.58 -0.27 -5.09
CA LEU A 96 17.39 0.58 -5.23
C LEU A 96 17.66 1.85 -6.04
N LYS A 97 18.72 2.58 -5.71
CA LYS A 97 18.97 3.92 -6.26
C LYS A 97 19.18 3.90 -7.80
N ASN A 98 19.65 2.77 -8.32
CA ASN A 98 20.02 2.57 -9.72
C ASN A 98 18.88 2.00 -10.57
N LEU A 99 17.75 1.57 -9.97
CA LEU A 99 16.58 1.13 -10.71
C LEU A 99 16.11 2.22 -11.68
N VAL A 100 15.76 1.83 -12.90
CA VAL A 100 15.33 2.75 -13.96
C VAL A 100 13.83 2.68 -14.13
N VAL A 101 13.15 3.82 -14.07
CA VAL A 101 11.71 3.90 -14.34
C VAL A 101 11.45 3.54 -15.81
N LYS A 102 10.48 2.65 -16.05
CA LYS A 102 10.06 2.21 -17.37
C LYS A 102 8.65 2.65 -17.74
N ASP A 103 7.80 2.79 -16.73
CA ASP A 103 6.43 3.23 -16.92
C ASP A 103 5.88 3.70 -15.57
N SER A 104 4.87 4.56 -15.59
CA SER A 104 4.12 4.93 -14.40
C SER A 104 2.70 5.33 -14.75
N GLU A 105 1.80 5.15 -13.82
CA GLU A 105 0.42 5.59 -13.93
C GLU A 105 0.06 6.53 -12.79
N GLN A 106 -0.60 7.62 -13.13
CA GLN A 106 -1.05 8.64 -12.20
C GLN A 106 -2.56 8.76 -12.23
N ILE A 107 -3.16 9.10 -11.09
CA ILE A 107 -4.58 9.39 -11.00
C ILE A 107 -4.80 10.80 -10.44
N THR A 108 -5.83 11.48 -10.94
CA THR A 108 -6.35 12.71 -10.34
C THR A 108 -7.74 12.42 -9.76
N THR A 109 -7.87 12.55 -8.44
CA THR A 109 -9.17 12.39 -7.76
C THR A 109 -10.15 13.49 -8.17
N LYS A 110 -11.44 13.28 -7.90
CA LYS A 110 -12.49 14.31 -8.12
C LYS A 110 -12.21 15.64 -7.42
N LYS A 111 -11.36 15.66 -6.39
CA LYS A 111 -10.95 16.87 -5.66
C LYS A 111 -9.66 17.51 -6.20
N GLY A 112 -9.14 17.03 -7.33
CA GLY A 112 -7.92 17.54 -7.95
C GLY A 112 -6.62 17.04 -7.32
N LYS A 113 -6.67 16.18 -6.30
CA LYS A 113 -5.45 15.58 -5.72
C LYS A 113 -4.88 14.54 -6.67
N LYS A 114 -3.56 14.58 -6.88
CA LYS A 114 -2.83 13.68 -7.77
C LYS A 114 -2.04 12.65 -6.97
N TYR A 115 -1.93 11.43 -7.50
CA TYR A 115 -1.16 10.34 -6.91
C TYR A 115 -0.45 9.51 -7.97
N ASN A 116 0.74 9.00 -7.65
CA ASN A 116 1.41 7.95 -8.42
C ASN A 116 0.78 6.62 -8.02
N LEU A 117 -0.06 6.06 -8.88
CA LEU A 117 -0.84 4.86 -8.58
C LEU A 117 0.01 3.59 -8.73
N GLN A 118 0.83 3.54 -9.77
CA GLN A 118 1.64 2.38 -10.12
C GLN A 118 2.94 2.83 -10.77
N ILE A 119 4.05 2.15 -10.49
CA ILE A 119 5.36 2.45 -11.11
C ILE A 119 6.01 1.13 -11.51
N CYS A 120 6.49 1.07 -12.76
CA CYS A 120 7.30 -0.02 -13.28
C CYS A 120 8.77 0.41 -13.33
N TYR A 121 9.65 -0.39 -12.76
CA TYR A 121 11.09 -0.22 -12.73
C TYR A 121 11.77 -1.37 -13.46
N GLN A 122 13.00 -1.13 -13.93
CA GLN A 122 13.92 -2.15 -14.38
C GLN A 122 15.19 -2.11 -13.53
N ASP A 123 15.62 -3.27 -13.05
CA ASP A 123 16.98 -3.44 -12.56
C ASP A 123 17.97 -3.37 -13.74
N PRO A 124 18.90 -2.40 -13.78
CA PRO A 124 19.82 -2.25 -14.89
C PRO A 124 20.80 -3.43 -15.04
N ILE A 125 21.02 -4.24 -14.00
CA ILE A 125 21.94 -5.38 -13.98
C ILE A 125 21.20 -6.65 -14.40
N SER A 126 20.22 -7.08 -13.61
CA SER A 126 19.49 -8.34 -13.87
C SER A 126 18.47 -8.25 -15.00
N LYS A 127 18.08 -7.03 -15.39
CA LYS A 127 16.98 -6.73 -16.32
C LYS A 127 15.59 -7.11 -15.82
N GLN A 128 15.46 -7.57 -14.57
CA GLN A 128 14.18 -7.87 -13.92
C GLN A 128 13.28 -6.63 -13.89
N GLY A 129 11.99 -6.83 -14.15
CA GLY A 129 10.94 -5.82 -13.98
C GLY A 129 10.43 -5.83 -12.54
N ILE A 130 10.18 -4.66 -11.96
CA ILE A 130 9.57 -4.52 -10.64
C ILE A 130 8.39 -3.57 -10.77
N ILE A 131 7.19 -3.99 -10.35
CA ILE A 131 5.99 -3.14 -10.36
C ILE A 131 5.53 -2.93 -8.94
N THR A 132 5.46 -1.66 -8.53
CA THR A 132 4.92 -1.26 -7.23
C THR A 132 3.54 -0.66 -7.39
N TYR A 133 2.55 -1.18 -6.68
CA TYR A 133 1.17 -0.71 -6.66
C TYR A 133 0.89 0.06 -5.38
N LYS A 134 0.41 1.29 -5.52
CA LYS A 134 -0.06 2.10 -4.39
C LYS A 134 -1.31 1.50 -3.76
N GLY A 135 -1.39 1.58 -2.43
CA GLY A 135 -2.63 1.44 -1.67
C GLY A 135 -3.67 2.55 -1.93
N THR A 136 -4.70 2.57 -1.09
CA THR A 136 -5.94 3.32 -1.29
C THR A 136 -5.76 4.83 -1.45
N THR A 137 -6.40 5.40 -2.47
CA THR A 137 -6.48 6.82 -2.83
C THR A 137 -7.91 7.22 -3.16
N GLY A 138 -8.36 8.31 -2.54
CA GLY A 138 -9.65 8.92 -2.87
C GLY A 138 -10.86 8.06 -2.53
N TYR A 139 -12.04 8.54 -2.91
CA TYR A 139 -13.32 7.89 -2.60
C TYR A 139 -13.43 6.52 -3.26
N GLU A 140 -13.03 6.44 -4.52
CA GLU A 140 -13.27 5.29 -5.38
C GLU A 140 -12.62 4.01 -4.85
N GLU A 141 -11.35 4.07 -4.42
CA GLU A 141 -10.66 2.89 -3.90
C GLU A 141 -11.15 2.47 -2.51
N TRP A 142 -11.67 3.41 -1.70
CA TRP A 142 -12.28 3.09 -0.41
C TRP A 142 -13.65 2.42 -0.57
N ASP A 143 -14.45 2.85 -1.54
CA ASP A 143 -15.71 2.18 -1.91
C ASP A 143 -15.45 0.78 -2.50
N ASP A 144 -14.46 0.66 -3.38
CA ASP A 144 -13.99 -0.59 -3.98
C ASP A 144 -13.52 -1.60 -2.92
N ASN A 145 -12.79 -1.16 -1.90
CA ASN A 145 -12.33 -2.01 -0.80
C ASN A 145 -13.48 -2.74 -0.09
N VAL A 146 -14.62 -2.08 0.09
CA VAL A 146 -15.79 -2.65 0.77
C VAL A 146 -16.54 -3.58 -0.18
N LYS A 147 -16.72 -3.19 -1.44
CA LYS A 147 -17.43 -3.99 -2.44
C LYS A 147 -16.67 -5.25 -2.85
N ALA A 148 -15.35 -5.26 -2.67
CA ALA A 148 -14.49 -6.42 -2.88
C ALA A 148 -14.92 -7.66 -2.08
N ILE A 149 -15.77 -7.54 -1.04
CA ILE A 149 -16.24 -8.68 -0.24
C ILE A 149 -17.15 -9.65 -1.02
N TYR A 150 -17.85 -9.18 -2.06
CA TYR A 150 -18.79 -9.98 -2.88
C TYR A 150 -18.46 -9.96 -4.38
N GLN A 151 -17.45 -9.20 -4.80
CA GLN A 151 -17.06 -9.09 -6.20
C GLN A 151 -15.96 -10.09 -6.51
N LYS A 152 -16.10 -10.81 -7.63
CA LYS A 152 -15.02 -11.62 -8.20
C LYS A 152 -13.83 -10.74 -8.58
N ASP A 153 -14.09 -9.73 -9.41
CA ASP A 153 -13.11 -8.79 -9.95
C ASP A 153 -13.60 -7.37 -9.64
N THR A 154 -12.70 -6.49 -9.21
CA THR A 154 -13.00 -5.07 -8.99
C THR A 154 -12.35 -4.17 -10.03
N PRO A 155 -12.91 -3.00 -10.35
CA PRO A 155 -12.30 -2.07 -11.31
C PRO A 155 -10.84 -1.72 -10.98
N CYS A 156 -10.50 -1.53 -9.71
CA CYS A 156 -9.13 -1.23 -9.29
C CYS A 156 -8.17 -2.41 -9.49
N GLN A 157 -8.68 -3.65 -9.41
CA GLN A 157 -7.93 -4.88 -9.70
C GLN A 157 -7.68 -5.02 -11.22
N ASP A 158 -8.69 -4.76 -12.04
CA ASP A 158 -8.57 -4.79 -13.50
C ASP A 158 -7.57 -3.75 -14.02
N ASP A 159 -7.56 -2.55 -13.46
CA ASP A 159 -6.61 -1.50 -13.86
C ASP A 159 -5.16 -1.88 -13.49
N ALA A 160 -4.96 -2.56 -12.36
CA ALA A 160 -3.65 -3.10 -11.99
C ALA A 160 -3.17 -4.19 -12.96
N LEU A 161 -4.06 -5.09 -13.37
CA LEU A 161 -3.76 -6.12 -14.36
C LEU A 161 -3.44 -5.51 -15.73
N LYS A 162 -4.17 -4.49 -16.19
CA LYS A 162 -3.89 -3.79 -17.44
C LYS A 162 -2.51 -3.11 -17.42
N PHE A 163 -2.14 -2.49 -16.30
CA PHE A 163 -0.81 -1.89 -16.15
C PHE A 163 0.30 -2.95 -16.24
N PHE A 164 0.11 -4.11 -15.61
CA PHE A 164 1.03 -5.25 -15.76
C PHE A 164 1.13 -5.72 -17.22
N GLN A 165 0.00 -5.99 -17.89
CA GLN A 165 -0.04 -6.49 -19.27
C GLN A 165 0.59 -5.52 -20.28
N ARG A 166 0.50 -4.21 -20.01
CA ARG A 166 1.18 -3.17 -20.79
C ARG A 166 2.70 -3.29 -20.71
N ASN A 167 3.22 -3.70 -19.55
CA ASN A 167 4.65 -3.74 -19.25
C ASN A 167 5.28 -5.13 -19.44
N GLU A 168 4.51 -6.21 -19.36
CA GLU A 168 5.06 -7.57 -19.28
C GLU A 168 5.90 -8.00 -20.49
N LYS A 169 5.70 -7.36 -21.64
CA LYS A 169 6.44 -7.65 -22.88
C LYS A 169 7.89 -7.18 -22.82
N SER A 170 8.21 -6.27 -21.90
CA SER A 170 9.54 -5.67 -21.75
C SER A 170 10.48 -6.46 -20.85
N PHE A 171 9.99 -7.52 -20.22
CA PHE A 171 10.72 -8.29 -19.20
C PHE A 171 10.52 -9.79 -19.39
N ASP A 172 11.50 -10.58 -18.97
CA ASP A 172 11.36 -12.03 -18.87
C ASP A 172 11.04 -12.50 -17.45
N ASP A 173 11.26 -11.62 -16.47
CA ASP A 173 11.06 -11.86 -15.04
C ASP A 173 10.52 -10.58 -14.37
N ILE A 174 9.45 -10.71 -13.60
CA ILE A 174 8.72 -9.60 -12.99
C ILE A 174 8.38 -9.89 -11.54
N VAL A 175 8.67 -8.91 -10.68
CA VAL A 175 8.27 -8.88 -9.27
C VAL A 175 7.16 -7.86 -9.06
N LEU A 176 6.11 -8.25 -8.34
CA LEU A 176 5.00 -7.37 -7.97
C LEU A 176 5.06 -7.04 -6.49
N VAL A 177 4.79 -5.79 -6.13
CA VAL A 177 4.88 -5.30 -4.74
C VAL A 177 3.74 -4.33 -4.46
N GLY A 178 3.15 -4.39 -3.27
CA GLY A 178 2.19 -3.36 -2.87
C GLY A 178 1.80 -3.43 -1.40
N HIS A 179 1.35 -2.30 -0.85
CA HIS A 179 0.78 -2.21 0.50
C HIS A 179 -0.74 -1.94 0.48
N SER A 180 -1.49 -2.47 1.45
CA SER A 180 -2.93 -2.22 1.60
C SER A 180 -3.71 -2.66 0.35
N LYS A 181 -4.48 -1.77 -0.30
CA LYS A 181 -5.07 -2.02 -1.63
C LYS A 181 -4.01 -2.42 -2.68
N GLY A 182 -2.80 -1.86 -2.59
CA GLY A 182 -1.68 -2.19 -3.46
C GLY A 182 -1.27 -3.66 -3.37
N ALA A 183 -1.28 -4.22 -2.16
CA ALA A 183 -1.04 -5.66 -1.96
C ALA A 183 -2.16 -6.49 -2.60
N ASN A 184 -3.43 -6.08 -2.45
CA ASN A 184 -4.57 -6.73 -3.10
C ASN A 184 -4.44 -6.70 -4.63
N LYS A 185 -4.03 -5.57 -5.21
CA LYS A 185 -3.75 -5.42 -6.65
C LYS A 185 -2.60 -6.33 -7.13
N ALA A 186 -1.51 -6.39 -6.36
CA ALA A 186 -0.36 -7.24 -6.66
C ALA A 186 -0.73 -8.74 -6.61
N MET A 187 -1.45 -9.16 -5.57
CA MET A 187 -1.95 -10.53 -5.44
C MET A 187 -2.95 -10.87 -6.55
N TYR A 188 -3.90 -9.99 -6.84
CA TYR A 188 -4.87 -10.18 -7.93
C TYR A 188 -4.16 -10.39 -9.26
N THR A 189 -3.23 -9.50 -9.60
CA THR A 189 -2.44 -9.57 -10.84
C THR A 189 -1.65 -10.87 -10.92
N THR A 190 -1.06 -11.31 -9.79
CA THR A 190 -0.31 -12.57 -9.71
C THR A 190 -1.18 -13.78 -9.99
N ILE A 191 -2.41 -13.81 -9.48
CA ILE A 191 -3.34 -14.92 -9.70
C ILE A 191 -3.90 -14.87 -11.12
N VAL A 192 -4.51 -13.75 -11.51
CA VAL A 192 -5.35 -13.65 -12.72
C VAL A 192 -4.54 -13.56 -14.00
N SER A 193 -3.30 -13.07 -13.96
CA SER A 193 -2.44 -13.01 -15.14
C SER A 193 -2.11 -14.42 -15.66
N ASP A 194 -2.24 -14.62 -16.98
CA ASP A 194 -1.80 -15.84 -17.66
C ASP A 194 -0.26 -15.92 -17.85
N SER A 195 0.47 -14.91 -17.35
CA SER A 195 1.90 -14.74 -17.58
C SER A 195 2.75 -15.55 -16.59
N ASP A 196 3.59 -16.45 -17.11
CA ASP A 196 4.58 -17.17 -16.30
C ASP A 196 5.77 -16.28 -15.87
N LYS A 197 5.82 -15.03 -16.34
CA LYS A 197 6.90 -14.06 -16.05
C LYS A 197 6.86 -13.49 -14.64
N ILE A 198 5.73 -13.60 -13.94
CA ILE A 198 5.66 -13.19 -12.54
C ILE A 198 6.38 -14.25 -11.71
N SER A 199 7.56 -13.92 -11.18
CA SER A 199 8.33 -14.82 -10.33
C SER A 199 8.02 -14.66 -8.85
N LYS A 200 7.60 -13.46 -8.43
CA LYS A 200 7.37 -13.15 -7.02
C LYS A 200 6.34 -12.04 -6.84
N CYS A 201 5.55 -12.14 -5.78
CA CYS A 201 4.64 -11.12 -5.31
C CYS A 201 4.85 -10.88 -3.81
N ILE A 202 5.10 -9.62 -3.44
CA ILE A 202 5.26 -9.19 -2.05
C ILE A 202 4.06 -8.31 -1.66
N GLY A 203 3.18 -8.84 -0.83
CA GLY A 203 2.04 -8.11 -0.28
C GLY A 203 2.36 -7.60 1.13
N MET A 204 1.99 -6.35 1.44
CA MET A 204 2.12 -5.77 2.78
C MET A 204 0.76 -5.31 3.30
N ASP A 205 0.33 -5.84 4.44
CA ASP A 205 -0.95 -5.49 5.09
C ASP A 205 -2.17 -5.52 4.12
N GLY A 206 -2.18 -6.48 3.20
CA GLY A 206 -3.15 -6.55 2.11
C GLY A 206 -4.47 -7.21 2.48
N GLN A 207 -5.58 -6.57 2.15
CA GLN A 207 -6.89 -7.22 2.25
C GLN A 207 -7.01 -8.43 1.32
N GLY A 208 -7.74 -9.44 1.76
CA GLY A 208 -8.01 -10.67 1.02
C GLY A 208 -9.06 -10.52 -0.10
N PHE A 209 -9.69 -11.63 -0.45
CA PHE A 209 -10.60 -11.74 -1.59
C PHE A 209 -11.95 -12.37 -1.20
N SER A 210 -12.96 -12.17 -2.05
CA SER A 210 -14.32 -12.70 -1.93
C SER A 210 -14.41 -14.21 -2.22
N ASN A 211 -15.56 -14.82 -1.91
CA ASN A 211 -15.83 -16.21 -2.30
C ASN A 211 -15.90 -16.37 -3.81
N GLU A 212 -16.50 -15.40 -4.49
CA GLU A 212 -16.63 -15.34 -5.95
C GLU A 212 -15.25 -15.33 -6.65
N PHE A 213 -14.25 -14.66 -6.05
CA PHE A 213 -12.87 -14.72 -6.53
C PHE A 213 -12.29 -16.13 -6.43
N PHE A 214 -12.42 -16.78 -5.27
CA PHE A 214 -11.89 -18.14 -5.07
C PHE A 214 -12.56 -19.15 -6.00
N GLU A 215 -13.87 -19.08 -6.17
CA GLU A 215 -14.62 -19.93 -7.09
C GLU A 215 -14.24 -19.66 -8.55
N GLY A 216 -14.01 -18.39 -8.89
CA GLY A 216 -13.68 -17.95 -10.24
C GLY A 216 -12.25 -18.26 -10.70
N TYR A 217 -11.31 -18.49 -9.78
CA TYR A 217 -9.88 -18.61 -10.06
C TYR A 217 -9.18 -19.80 -9.41
N VAL A 218 -9.90 -20.88 -9.10
CA VAL A 218 -9.34 -22.09 -8.44
C VAL A 218 -8.04 -22.58 -9.09
N ALA A 219 -8.02 -22.73 -10.42
CA ALA A 219 -6.87 -23.26 -11.15
C ALA A 219 -5.67 -22.30 -11.11
N GLN A 220 -5.92 -20.99 -11.23
CA GLN A 220 -4.91 -19.95 -11.18
C GLN A 220 -4.31 -19.84 -9.77
N ILE A 221 -5.13 -19.96 -8.72
CA ILE A 221 -4.67 -19.96 -7.33
C ILE A 221 -3.75 -21.14 -7.07
N GLU A 222 -4.10 -22.33 -7.54
CA GLU A 222 -3.23 -23.50 -7.41
C GLU A 222 -1.90 -23.29 -8.14
N LYS A 223 -1.94 -22.69 -9.34
CA LYS A 223 -0.74 -22.44 -10.15
C LYS A 223 0.16 -21.33 -9.60
N HIS A 224 -0.42 -20.26 -9.06
CA HIS A 224 0.30 -19.01 -8.78
C HIS A 224 0.38 -18.64 -7.30
N GLY A 225 -0.44 -19.24 -6.42
CA GLY A 225 -0.53 -18.86 -5.01
C GLY A 225 0.80 -18.92 -4.26
N SER A 226 1.65 -19.90 -4.58
CA SER A 226 2.97 -20.06 -3.94
C SER A 226 4.00 -18.99 -4.32
N LYS A 227 3.69 -18.12 -5.29
CA LYS A 227 4.55 -16.98 -5.66
C LYS A 227 4.36 -15.77 -4.71
N ILE A 228 3.35 -15.83 -3.85
CA ILE A 228 2.94 -14.72 -2.98
C ILE A 228 3.51 -14.92 -1.57
N THR A 229 4.23 -13.92 -1.09
CA THR A 229 4.57 -13.76 0.33
C THR A 229 3.87 -12.51 0.85
N ASN A 230 3.01 -12.68 1.85
CA ASN A 230 2.36 -11.59 2.57
C ASN A 230 3.08 -11.32 3.88
N TYR A 231 3.45 -10.06 4.07
CA TYR A 231 3.93 -9.52 5.34
C TYR A 231 2.81 -8.71 5.97
N SER A 232 2.52 -8.95 7.25
CA SER A 232 1.47 -8.24 7.97
C SER A 232 1.91 -7.79 9.34
N VAL A 233 1.69 -6.53 9.68
CA VAL A 233 1.92 -6.05 11.04
C VAL A 233 0.97 -6.78 12.00
N ASP A 234 1.48 -7.21 13.15
CA ASP A 234 0.79 -8.09 14.10
C ASP A 234 -0.63 -7.63 14.48
N ARG A 235 -0.85 -6.32 14.53
CA ARG A 235 -2.08 -5.64 14.91
C ARG A 235 -2.75 -4.88 13.76
N ASP A 236 -2.28 -5.07 12.54
CA ASP A 236 -2.90 -4.46 11.38
C ASP A 236 -4.35 -4.96 11.20
N PHE A 237 -5.27 -4.04 10.92
CA PHE A 237 -6.70 -4.33 10.86
C PHE A 237 -7.21 -4.56 9.43
N VAL A 238 -6.34 -4.49 8.41
CA VAL A 238 -6.71 -4.61 6.99
C VAL A 238 -6.37 -5.99 6.44
N HIS A 239 -5.22 -6.56 6.78
CA HIS A 239 -4.79 -7.88 6.31
C HIS A 239 -5.70 -9.02 6.79
N VAL A 240 -6.46 -8.77 7.87
CA VAL A 240 -7.47 -9.69 8.40
C VAL A 240 -8.82 -9.58 7.70
N LEU A 241 -9.01 -8.62 6.80
CA LEU A 241 -10.26 -8.51 6.07
C LEU A 241 -10.30 -9.53 4.94
N MET A 242 -11.39 -10.29 4.89
CA MET A 242 -11.67 -11.32 3.88
C MET A 242 -10.68 -12.49 3.91
N LYS A 243 -10.75 -13.37 2.90
CA LYS A 243 -9.95 -14.60 2.83
C LYS A 243 -8.62 -14.35 2.12
N GLN A 244 -7.53 -14.74 2.76
CA GLN A 244 -6.19 -14.70 2.16
C GLN A 244 -6.02 -15.84 1.14
N ILE A 245 -5.12 -15.64 0.17
CA ILE A 245 -4.88 -16.60 -0.92
C ILE A 245 -4.29 -17.92 -0.38
N PRO A 246 -4.90 -19.08 -0.66
CA PRO A 246 -4.31 -20.38 -0.36
C PRO A 246 -2.91 -20.54 -0.96
N ASN A 247 -2.07 -21.36 -0.32
CA ASN A 247 -0.69 -21.64 -0.75
C ASN A 247 0.29 -20.45 -0.73
N SER A 248 -0.17 -19.23 -0.40
CA SER A 248 0.71 -18.10 -0.16
C SER A 248 1.38 -18.19 1.21
N GLU A 249 2.58 -17.63 1.33
CA GLU A 249 3.30 -17.55 2.60
C GLU A 249 2.78 -16.36 3.42
N GLN A 250 2.44 -16.59 4.69
CA GLN A 250 1.96 -15.54 5.60
C GLN A 250 3.00 -15.30 6.70
N LYS A 251 3.57 -14.09 6.75
CA LYS A 251 4.54 -13.65 7.75
C LYS A 251 3.98 -12.48 8.55
N TYR A 252 4.21 -12.50 9.85
CA TYR A 252 3.75 -11.46 10.75
C TYR A 252 4.94 -10.68 11.30
N CYS A 253 4.85 -9.35 11.26
CA CYS A 253 5.92 -8.45 11.65
C CYS A 253 5.55 -7.63 12.89
N GLU A 254 6.53 -7.34 13.74
CA GLU A 254 6.37 -6.34 14.79
C GLU A 254 6.11 -4.93 14.22
N ALA A 255 5.43 -4.10 15.02
CA ALA A 255 5.10 -2.73 14.68
C ALA A 255 6.07 -1.73 15.33
N TYR A 256 6.60 -0.80 14.55
CA TYR A 256 7.51 0.26 14.99
C TYR A 256 6.99 1.65 14.64
N GLY A 257 7.42 2.66 15.40
CA GLY A 257 7.07 4.07 15.15
C GLY A 257 5.58 4.43 15.39
N VAL A 258 4.80 3.55 16.02
CA VAL A 258 3.36 3.73 16.23
C VAL A 258 3.09 4.73 17.36
N GLN A 259 2.46 5.85 17.02
CA GLN A 259 1.96 6.86 17.98
C GLN A 259 0.44 6.84 18.12
N LYS A 260 -0.26 6.36 17.08
CA LYS A 260 -1.73 6.27 17.01
C LYS A 260 -2.14 4.94 16.42
N TRP A 261 -3.32 4.45 16.80
CA TRP A 261 -3.84 3.16 16.34
C TRP A 261 -3.87 3.03 14.80
N ALA A 262 -4.19 4.11 14.07
CA ALA A 262 -4.27 4.08 12.61
C ALA A 262 -2.91 3.80 11.94
N GLN A 263 -1.79 4.01 12.64
CA GLN A 263 -0.46 3.72 12.13
C GLN A 263 -0.11 2.23 12.16
N PHE A 264 -0.91 1.36 12.79
CA PHE A 264 -0.76 -0.08 12.61
C PHE A 264 -0.95 -0.53 11.16
N HIS A 265 -1.60 0.29 10.33
CA HIS A 265 -1.75 0.11 8.89
C HIS A 265 -0.90 1.11 8.08
N SER A 266 0.15 1.68 8.68
CA SER A 266 1.08 2.53 7.95
C SER A 266 2.10 1.65 7.22
N PRO A 267 2.40 1.91 5.93
CA PRO A 267 3.32 1.09 5.16
C PRO A 267 4.76 1.09 5.72
N PHE A 268 5.09 2.05 6.60
CA PHE A 268 6.40 2.11 7.24
C PHE A 268 6.51 1.29 8.53
N THR A 269 5.39 0.97 9.19
CA THR A 269 5.42 0.48 10.57
C THR A 269 6.01 -0.92 10.71
N MET A 270 6.08 -1.71 9.64
CA MET A 270 6.77 -3.00 9.63
C MET A 270 8.31 -2.90 9.65
N PHE A 271 8.89 -1.75 9.29
CA PHE A 271 10.34 -1.58 9.31
C PHE A 271 10.84 -1.34 10.73
N LYS A 272 11.73 -2.22 11.20
CA LYS A 272 12.40 -2.04 12.48
C LYS A 272 13.11 -0.69 12.50
N SER A 273 12.65 0.17 13.40
CA SER A 273 13.13 1.53 13.49
C SER A 273 13.08 2.05 14.92
N ASN A 274 14.01 2.93 15.25
CA ASN A 274 14.04 3.63 16.52
C ASN A 274 14.34 5.10 16.28
N ASP A 275 13.44 5.97 16.76
CA ASP A 275 13.54 7.43 16.62
C ASP A 275 13.96 7.86 15.21
N GLY A 276 13.20 7.47 14.18
CA GLY A 276 13.44 7.86 12.78
C GLY A 276 14.77 7.39 12.19
N LYS A 277 15.33 6.32 12.73
CA LYS A 277 16.44 5.58 12.13
C LYS A 277 16.01 4.14 11.93
N MET A 278 16.02 3.68 10.68
CA MET A 278 15.74 2.30 10.32
C MET A 278 16.96 1.44 10.63
N GLU A 279 16.73 0.25 11.19
CA GLU A 279 17.76 -0.74 11.36
C GLU A 279 18.01 -1.44 10.03
N LEU A 280 19.28 -1.49 9.63
CA LEU A 280 19.72 -2.15 8.40
C LEU A 280 20.58 -3.35 8.75
N ASN A 281 20.41 -4.44 8.02
CA ASN A 281 21.26 -5.61 8.12
C ASN A 281 22.70 -5.25 7.69
N GLY A 282 23.69 -5.64 8.50
CA GLY A 282 25.09 -5.29 8.28
C GLY A 282 25.70 -5.86 6.99
N SER A 283 25.17 -6.96 6.44
CA SER A 283 25.75 -7.61 5.25
C SER A 283 25.34 -6.96 3.93
N ASP A 284 24.05 -6.69 3.76
CA ASP A 284 23.46 -6.26 2.49
C ASP A 284 22.76 -4.89 2.58
N LYS A 285 22.77 -4.27 3.77
CA LYS A 285 22.12 -3.01 4.10
C LYS A 285 20.60 -3.03 3.89
N SER A 286 19.99 -4.21 3.80
CA SER A 286 18.53 -4.34 3.72
C SER A 286 17.87 -3.85 5.01
N PRO A 287 16.69 -3.21 4.92
CA PRO A 287 15.86 -2.99 6.11
C PRO A 287 15.54 -4.30 6.83
N VAL A 288 15.18 -4.22 8.10
CA VAL A 288 14.87 -5.39 8.93
C VAL A 288 13.38 -5.46 9.23
N PHE A 289 12.76 -6.59 8.93
CA PHE A 289 11.50 -7.03 9.53
C PHE A 289 11.78 -7.95 10.71
N VAL A 290 10.96 -7.85 11.77
CA VAL A 290 11.08 -8.71 12.94
C VAL A 290 9.86 -9.59 13.02
N ASP A 291 10.07 -10.89 12.86
CA ASP A 291 9.01 -11.90 12.90
C ASP A 291 8.33 -11.94 14.27
N THR A 292 7.01 -12.11 14.25
CA THR A 292 6.17 -12.27 15.43
C THR A 292 4.98 -13.17 15.11
N ASN A 293 4.01 -13.24 16.01
CA ASN A 293 2.73 -13.91 15.78
C ASN A 293 1.63 -12.88 15.54
N GLU A 294 0.64 -13.26 14.74
CA GLU A 294 -0.59 -12.46 14.59
C GLU A 294 -1.25 -12.20 15.96
N ASN A 295 -1.71 -10.96 16.17
CA ASN A 295 -2.45 -10.63 17.37
C ASN A 295 -3.80 -11.36 17.39
N ARG A 296 -4.10 -12.02 18.52
CA ARG A 296 -5.33 -12.80 18.68
C ARG A 296 -6.62 -11.99 18.45
N ASN A 297 -6.67 -10.73 18.86
CA ASN A 297 -7.86 -9.89 18.68
C ASN A 297 -8.04 -9.49 17.22
N THR A 298 -6.94 -9.19 16.54
CA THR A 298 -6.90 -8.94 15.10
C THR A 298 -7.38 -10.18 14.33
N ALA A 299 -6.92 -11.37 14.71
CA ALA A 299 -7.39 -12.63 14.12
C ALA A 299 -8.89 -12.90 14.31
N LEU A 300 -9.54 -12.35 15.35
CA LEU A 300 -11.00 -12.45 15.52
C LEU A 300 -11.74 -11.65 14.45
N LEU A 301 -11.19 -10.53 13.97
CA LEU A 301 -11.76 -9.76 12.86
C LEU A 301 -11.74 -10.57 11.56
N ARG A 302 -10.68 -11.37 11.31
CA ARG A 302 -10.66 -12.34 10.21
C ARG A 302 -11.79 -13.35 10.32
N LYS A 303 -11.98 -13.94 11.51
CA LYS A 303 -13.08 -14.90 11.72
C LYS A 303 -14.45 -14.28 11.50
N PHE A 304 -14.65 -13.03 11.92
CA PHE A 304 -15.90 -12.32 11.71
C PHE A 304 -16.18 -12.09 10.22
N THR A 305 -15.22 -11.51 9.49
CA THR A 305 -15.41 -11.19 8.06
C THR A 305 -15.59 -12.45 7.22
N THR A 306 -14.77 -13.48 7.45
CA THR A 306 -14.89 -14.76 6.75
C THR A 306 -16.19 -15.51 7.09
N TYR A 307 -16.67 -15.45 8.33
CA TYR A 307 -17.97 -16.01 8.71
C TYR A 307 -19.11 -15.31 7.95
N LEU A 308 -19.09 -13.98 7.88
CA LEU A 308 -20.10 -13.22 7.14
C LEU A 308 -20.11 -13.63 5.66
N MET A 309 -18.94 -13.79 5.05
CA MET A 309 -18.81 -14.24 3.66
C MET A 309 -19.34 -15.67 3.46
N ASP A 310 -19.09 -16.57 4.40
CA ASP A 310 -19.39 -18.01 4.26
C ASP A 310 -20.80 -18.40 4.66
N LYS A 311 -21.45 -17.56 5.48
CA LYS A 311 -22.76 -17.86 6.09
C LYS A 311 -23.80 -16.79 5.86
N GLY A 312 -23.41 -15.59 5.45
CA GLY A 312 -24.35 -14.54 5.09
C GLY A 312 -25.09 -14.88 3.81
N GLU A 313 -26.37 -14.50 3.73
CA GLU A 313 -27.10 -14.53 2.47
C GLU A 313 -26.42 -13.55 1.48
N PRO A 314 -26.07 -13.97 0.25
CA PRO A 314 -25.30 -13.13 -0.67
C PRO A 314 -25.92 -11.75 -0.91
N GLU A 315 -27.25 -11.69 -1.03
CA GLU A 315 -27.98 -10.42 -1.20
C GLU A 315 -27.81 -9.48 0.00
N ASP A 316 -27.78 -10.01 1.22
CA ASP A 316 -27.62 -9.21 2.43
C ASP A 316 -26.18 -8.71 2.57
N VAL A 317 -25.19 -9.56 2.27
CA VAL A 317 -23.78 -9.16 2.25
C VAL A 317 -23.56 -8.04 1.21
N GLN A 318 -24.17 -8.17 0.04
CA GLN A 318 -24.12 -7.14 -1.01
C GLN A 318 -24.79 -5.84 -0.57
N LYS A 319 -25.99 -5.88 0.03
CA LYS A 319 -26.68 -4.68 0.54
C LYS A 319 -25.86 -3.97 1.62
N ILE A 320 -25.30 -4.74 2.57
CA ILE A 320 -24.42 -4.21 3.62
C ILE A 320 -23.22 -3.51 2.99
N ALA A 321 -22.54 -4.16 2.04
CA ALA A 321 -21.38 -3.59 1.37
C ALA A 321 -21.73 -2.33 0.57
N ASN A 322 -22.87 -2.32 -0.14
CA ASN A 322 -23.35 -1.17 -0.90
C ASN A 322 -23.79 0.01 -0.01
N TYR A 323 -24.19 -0.27 1.23
CA TYR A 323 -24.46 0.76 2.23
C TYR A 323 -23.16 1.31 2.85
N ILE A 324 -22.22 0.44 3.23
CA ILE A 324 -20.98 0.83 3.93
C ILE A 324 -19.95 1.47 2.99
N GLY A 325 -19.81 0.97 1.77
CA GLY A 325 -18.79 1.43 0.80
C GLY A 325 -18.80 2.94 0.58
N PRO A 326 -19.95 3.53 0.23
CA PRO A 326 -20.08 4.98 0.06
C PRO A 326 -19.73 5.79 1.33
N LEU A 327 -20.13 5.30 2.52
CA LEU A 327 -19.82 5.94 3.79
C LEU A 327 -18.31 5.99 4.06
N VAL A 328 -17.63 4.87 3.82
CA VAL A 328 -16.17 4.74 3.99
C VAL A 328 -15.46 5.59 2.94
N GLY A 329 -15.93 5.59 1.69
CA GLY A 329 -15.44 6.46 0.62
C GLY A 329 -15.52 7.95 0.97
N ASP A 330 -16.63 8.39 1.53
CA ASP A 330 -16.81 9.79 1.90
C ASP A 330 -16.02 10.17 3.17
N LEU A 331 -15.99 9.30 4.17
CA LEU A 331 -15.29 9.57 5.42
C LEU A 331 -13.77 9.51 5.25
N LEU A 332 -13.24 8.44 4.67
CA LEU A 332 -11.80 8.18 4.58
C LEU A 332 -11.18 8.69 3.29
N GLY A 333 -11.88 8.60 2.16
CA GLY A 333 -11.39 9.08 0.86
C GLY A 333 -11.56 10.59 0.69
N ASN A 334 -12.78 11.08 0.92
CA ASN A 334 -13.08 12.51 0.78
C ASN A 334 -12.80 13.32 2.05
N GLY A 335 -12.66 12.70 3.23
CA GLY A 335 -12.54 13.43 4.50
C GLY A 335 -13.81 14.23 4.85
N SER A 336 -14.99 13.78 4.41
CA SER A 336 -16.26 14.51 4.53
C SER A 336 -17.23 13.82 5.49
N LEU A 337 -17.14 14.16 6.78
CA LEU A 337 -18.04 13.65 7.80
C LEU A 337 -19.51 13.99 7.51
N LEU A 338 -19.80 15.20 7.02
CA LEU A 338 -21.17 15.63 6.73
C LEU A 338 -21.83 14.79 5.62
N LYS A 339 -21.09 14.46 4.55
CA LYS A 339 -21.61 13.62 3.46
C LYS A 339 -21.82 12.18 3.93
N ALA A 340 -20.88 11.63 4.69
CA ALA A 340 -21.04 10.32 5.30
C ALA A 340 -22.26 10.27 6.23
N LEU A 341 -22.47 11.28 7.09
CA LEU A 341 -23.65 11.37 7.94
C LEU A 341 -24.95 11.47 7.14
N TYR A 342 -24.96 12.28 6.07
CA TYR A 342 -26.13 12.38 5.19
C TYR A 342 -26.47 11.05 4.53
N GLN A 343 -25.47 10.34 3.98
CA GLN A 343 -25.68 9.01 3.41
C GLN A 343 -26.14 8.00 4.45
N ALA A 344 -25.62 8.07 5.69
CA ALA A 344 -26.04 7.17 6.76
C ALA A 344 -27.52 7.37 7.14
N ILE A 345 -28.00 8.62 7.07
CA ILE A 345 -29.38 9.00 7.40
C ILE A 345 -30.36 8.68 6.25
N VAL A 346 -29.93 8.88 5.01
CA VAL A 346 -30.80 8.76 3.82
C VAL A 346 -30.71 7.39 3.15
N GLY A 347 -29.66 6.62 3.43
CA GLY A 347 -29.48 5.28 2.89
C GLY A 347 -30.56 4.33 3.40
N ASN A 348 -31.49 3.96 2.52
CA ASN A 348 -32.38 2.84 2.74
C ASN A 348 -31.63 1.55 2.36
N LEU A 349 -31.68 0.55 3.26
CA LEU A 349 -31.19 -0.81 3.03
C LEU A 349 -32.11 -1.58 2.07
#